data_AF-A0A8K0R865-F1
#
_entry.id   AF-A0A8K0R865-F1
#
_cell.length_a   1.000
_cell.length_b   1.000
_cell.length_c   1.000
_cell.angle_alpha   90.00
_cell.angle_beta   90.00
_cell.angle_gamma   90.00
#
_symmetry.space_group_name_H-M   'P 1'
#
loop_
_entity.id
_entity.type
_entity.pdbx_description
1 polymer ?
#
loop_
_entity_poly.entity_id
_entity_poly.type
_entity_poly.pdbx_seq_one_letter_code
_entity_poly.pdbx_strand_id
1 'polypeptide(L)'
;MDFSDIFRMVNFAVAVFVVLGGIAKLFPFNDFSNIILGVYLIIFGLGTALLEFQIPQQVARYASFMFSFLGRGLFYIFIGSVIVGEKWFRIVPGTIVGIIGIAYSVLEYIPSIEPPANMRDADAGWGAEQV
;
A
#
# COMPACT_ATOMS: atom_id res chain seq x y z
N MET A 1 6.12 5.86 -21.03
CA MET A 1 5.49 6.09 -19.73
C MET A 1 6.61 6.46 -18.79
N ASP A 2 6.49 7.58 -18.09
CA ASP A 2 7.48 7.95 -17.07
C ASP A 2 7.42 6.94 -15.91
N PHE A 3 8.54 6.70 -15.24
CA PHE A 3 8.62 5.78 -14.11
C PHE A 3 7.58 6.10 -13.03
N SER A 4 7.29 7.39 -12.83
CA SER A 4 6.26 7.87 -11.92
C SER A 4 4.88 7.26 -12.25
N ASP A 5 4.43 7.33 -13.51
CA ASP A 5 3.12 6.80 -13.91
C ASP A 5 3.01 5.29 -13.72
N ILE A 6 4.11 4.57 -13.95
CA ILE A 6 4.18 3.10 -13.73
C ILE A 6 3.99 2.80 -12.25
N PHE A 7 4.71 3.49 -11.36
CA PHE A 7 4.54 3.30 -9.91
C PHE A 7 3.12 3.64 -9.46
N ARG A 8 2.53 4.72 -10.01
CA ARG A 8 1.14 5.08 -9.67
C ARG A 8 0.16 4.00 -10.05
N MET A 9 0.31 3.46 -11.25
CA MET A 9 -0.54 2.38 -11.76
C MET A 9 -0.38 1.09 -10.93
N VAL A 10 0.85 0.74 -10.51
CA VAL A 10 1.10 -0.42 -9.66
C VAL A 10 0.48 -0.24 -8.27
N ASN A 11 0.67 0.92 -7.63
CA ASN A 11 0.07 1.21 -6.31
C ASN A 11 -1.45 1.16 -6.37
N PHE A 12 -2.05 1.71 -7.42
CA PHE A 12 -3.49 1.66 -7.63
C PHE A 12 -3.99 0.22 -7.83
N ALA A 13 -3.27 -0.58 -8.62
CA ALA A 13 -3.58 -2.00 -8.78
C ALA A 13 -3.52 -2.76 -7.44
N VAL A 14 -2.47 -2.51 -6.63
CA VAL A 14 -2.37 -3.06 -5.27
C VAL A 14 -3.57 -2.65 -4.42
N ALA A 15 -3.93 -1.36 -4.41
CA ALA A 15 -5.09 -0.87 -3.66
C ALA A 15 -6.39 -1.60 -4.03
N VAL A 16 -6.63 -1.83 -5.32
CA VAL A 16 -7.79 -2.60 -5.80
C VAL A 16 -7.74 -4.05 -5.29
N PHE A 17 -6.60 -4.73 -5.41
CA PHE A 17 -6.46 -6.11 -4.91
C PHE A 17 -6.66 -6.22 -3.40
N VAL A 18 -6.20 -5.23 -2.64
CA VAL A 18 -6.35 -5.18 -1.18
C VAL A 18 -7.81 -4.98 -0.79
N VAL A 19 -8.53 -4.07 -1.45
CA VAL A 19 -9.98 -3.87 -1.20
C VAL A 19 -10.78 -5.12 -1.55
N LEU A 20 -10.52 -5.73 -2.71
CA LEU A 20 -11.17 -6.97 -3.13
C LEU A 20 -10.86 -8.12 -2.16
N GLY A 21 -9.62 -8.23 -1.68
CA GLY A 21 -9.22 -9.20 -0.66
C GLY A 21 -9.91 -8.98 0.69
N GLY A 22 -10.11 -7.71 1.09
CA GLY A 22 -10.88 -7.33 2.26
C GLY A 22 -12.36 -7.73 2.15
N ILE A 23 -13.00 -7.43 1.03
CA ILE A 23 -14.39 -7.83 0.73
C ILE A 23 -14.50 -9.36 0.73
N ALA A 24 -13.53 -10.07 0.15
CA ALA A 24 -13.50 -11.54 0.13
C ALA A 24 -13.46 -12.16 1.54
N LYS A 25 -12.86 -11.45 2.52
CA LYS A 25 -12.82 -11.85 3.93
C LYS A 25 -14.14 -11.63 4.68
N LEU A 26 -15.07 -10.85 4.14
CA LEU A 26 -16.37 -10.60 4.78
C LEU A 26 -17.40 -11.72 4.53
N PHE A 27 -17.26 -12.50 3.45
CA PHE A 27 -18.23 -13.56 3.09
C PHE A 27 -18.35 -14.72 4.09
N PRO A 28 -17.30 -15.17 4.81
CA PRO A 28 -17.45 -16.04 5.95
C PRO A 28 -17.90 -15.22 7.17
N PHE A 29 -19.21 -14.96 7.28
CA PHE A 29 -19.80 -14.16 8.37
C PHE A 29 -19.71 -14.78 9.77
N ASN A 30 -19.17 -16.00 9.88
CA ASN A 30 -19.14 -16.75 11.14
C ASN A 30 -17.93 -16.40 12.02
N ASP A 31 -16.89 -15.77 11.46
CA ASP A 31 -15.65 -15.45 12.20
C ASP A 31 -15.48 -13.95 12.39
N PHE A 32 -15.65 -13.48 13.63
CA PHE A 32 -15.48 -12.07 13.98
C PHE A 32 -14.08 -11.53 13.62
N SER A 33 -13.04 -12.36 13.74
CA SER A 33 -11.67 -12.01 13.33
C SER A 33 -11.54 -11.75 11.83
N ASN A 34 -12.25 -12.50 10.98
CA ASN A 34 -12.22 -12.29 9.53
C ASN A 34 -12.94 -11.00 9.15
N ILE A 35 -14.02 -10.65 9.85
CA ILE A 35 -14.75 -9.38 9.67
C ILE A 35 -13.84 -8.20 10.01
N ILE A 36 -13.19 -8.22 11.18
CA ILE A 36 -12.27 -7.17 11.61
C ILE A 36 -11.13 -6.99 10.59
N LEU A 37 -10.47 -8.08 10.21
CA LEU A 37 -9.39 -8.03 9.21
C LEU A 37 -9.89 -7.53 7.85
N GLY A 38 -11.10 -7.92 7.43
CA GLY A 38 -11.72 -7.44 6.20
C GLY A 38 -11.92 -5.92 6.19
N VAL A 39 -12.43 -5.36 7.30
CA VAL A 39 -12.60 -3.91 7.47
C VAL A 39 -11.25 -3.19 7.42
N TYR A 40 -10.24 -3.67 8.14
CA TYR A 40 -8.90 -3.07 8.10
C TYR A 40 -8.32 -3.09 6.69
N LEU A 41 -8.43 -4.20 5.96
CA LEU A 41 -7.97 -4.30 4.57
C LEU A 41 -8.66 -3.29 3.67
N ILE A 42 -9.98 -3.10 3.80
CA ILE A 42 -10.70 -2.10 3.00
C ILE A 42 -10.22 -0.68 3.32
N ILE A 43 -10.09 -0.33 4.60
CA ILE A 43 -9.60 1.00 5.03
C ILE A 43 -8.19 1.25 4.50
N PHE A 44 -7.29 0.27 4.64
CA PHE A 44 -5.91 0.38 4.17
C PHE A 44 -5.80 0.42 2.64
N GLY A 45 -6.60 -0.36 1.93
CA GLY A 45 -6.66 -0.34 0.46
C GLY A 45 -7.18 1.00 -0.06
N LEU A 46 -8.27 1.52 0.51
CA LEU A 46 -8.79 2.85 0.18
C LEU A 46 -7.79 3.96 0.54
N GLY A 47 -7.13 3.87 1.69
CA GLY A 47 -6.07 4.80 2.08
C GLY A 47 -4.91 4.81 1.08
N THR A 48 -4.49 3.63 0.61
CA THR A 48 -3.45 3.48 -0.42
C THR A 48 -3.87 4.11 -1.75
N ALA A 49 -5.13 3.92 -2.18
CA ALA A 49 -5.66 4.57 -3.37
C ALA A 49 -5.73 6.10 -3.22
N LEU A 50 -6.22 6.59 -2.07
CA LEU A 50 -6.33 8.03 -1.81
C LEU A 50 -4.97 8.73 -1.84
N LEU A 51 -3.95 8.10 -1.26
CA LEU A 51 -2.56 8.58 -1.31
C LEU A 51 -2.03 8.76 -2.73
N GLU A 52 -2.63 8.09 -3.72
CA GLU A 52 -2.24 8.21 -5.11
C GLU A 52 -2.87 9.41 -5.82
N PHE A 53 -4.03 9.87 -5.36
CA PHE A 53 -4.74 11.01 -5.95
C PHE A 53 -4.44 12.32 -5.23
N GLN A 54 -4.16 12.27 -3.92
CA GLN A 54 -3.85 13.43 -3.09
C GLN A 54 -2.97 13.00 -1.91
N ILE A 55 -2.09 13.88 -1.44
CA ILE A 55 -1.26 13.64 -0.25
C ILE A 55 -1.96 14.33 0.94
N PRO A 56 -2.66 13.61 1.83
CA PRO A 56 -3.27 14.22 3.01
C PRO A 56 -2.16 14.57 4.01
N GLN A 57 -2.10 15.82 4.47
CA GLN A 57 -1.07 16.27 5.41
C GLN A 57 -1.04 15.45 6.72
N GLN A 58 -2.17 14.88 7.13
CA GLN A 58 -2.26 14.00 8.30
C GLN A 58 -1.55 12.66 8.09
N VAL A 59 -1.63 12.08 6.88
CA VAL A 59 -0.96 10.81 6.57
C VAL A 59 0.55 11.03 6.38
N ALA A 60 0.95 12.18 5.82
CA ALA A 60 2.35 12.61 5.80
C ALA A 60 2.92 12.74 7.23
N ARG A 61 2.13 13.28 8.17
CA ARG A 61 2.56 13.46 9.58
C ARG A 61 2.68 12.15 10.37
N TYR A 62 1.72 11.23 10.23
CA TYR A 62 1.65 10.04 11.09
C TYR A 62 2.11 8.73 10.43
N ALA A 63 2.16 8.69 9.09
CA ALA A 63 2.52 7.50 8.32
C ALA A 63 3.59 7.83 7.28
N SER A 64 4.66 8.52 7.69
CA SER A 64 5.81 8.86 6.84
C SER A 64 6.43 7.63 6.17
N PHE A 65 6.34 6.44 6.78
CA PHE A 65 6.80 5.18 6.19
C PHE A 65 6.07 4.81 4.90
N MET A 66 4.84 5.27 4.68
CA MET A 66 4.10 5.09 3.43
C MET A 66 4.65 5.96 2.30
N PHE A 67 5.65 6.79 2.54
CA PHE A 67 6.31 7.62 1.52
C PHE A 67 7.73 7.14 1.20
N SER A 68 8.15 5.99 1.73
CA SER A 68 9.42 5.31 1.38
C SER A 68 9.14 4.02 0.61
N PHE A 69 10.04 3.64 -0.31
CA PHE A 69 9.96 2.35 -1.02
C PHE A 69 10.03 1.18 -0.04
N LEU A 70 10.96 1.22 0.92
CA LEU A 70 11.06 0.19 1.96
C LEU A 70 9.79 0.10 2.83
N GLY A 71 9.27 1.23 3.28
CA GLY A 71 8.08 1.27 4.14
C GLY A 71 6.82 0.78 3.44
N ARG A 72 6.60 1.17 2.16
CA ARG A 72 5.52 0.59 1.33
C ARG A 72 5.73 -0.89 1.05
N GLY A 73 6.97 -1.29 0.75
CA GLY A 73 7.30 -2.69 0.46
C GLY A 73 6.96 -3.62 1.63
N LEU A 74 7.42 -3.26 2.83
CA LEU A 74 7.11 -4.00 4.05
C LEU A 74 5.60 -4.02 4.35
N PHE A 75 4.93 -2.89 4.14
CA PHE A 75 3.47 -2.80 4.30
C PHE A 75 2.73 -3.74 3.33
N TYR A 76 3.11 -3.78 2.06
CA TYR A 76 2.50 -4.67 1.06
C TYR A 76 2.79 -6.15 1.34
N ILE A 77 3.99 -6.49 1.82
CA ILE A 77 4.29 -7.87 2.28
C ILE A 77 3.34 -8.27 3.40
N PHE A 78 3.19 -7.39 4.40
CA PHE A 78 2.29 -7.64 5.52
C PHE A 78 0.84 -7.80 5.06
N ILE A 79 0.32 -6.86 4.27
CA ILE A 79 -1.06 -6.90 3.77
C ILE A 79 -1.30 -8.13 2.87
N GLY A 80 -0.36 -8.46 1.99
CA GLY A 80 -0.40 -9.66 1.17
C GLY A 80 -0.55 -10.92 2.02
N SER A 81 0.23 -11.04 3.10
CA SER A 81 0.16 -12.16 4.04
C SER A 81 -1.20 -12.26 4.75
N VAL A 82 -1.83 -11.13 5.07
CA VAL A 82 -3.15 -11.07 5.74
C VAL A 82 -4.28 -11.46 4.79
N ILE A 83 -4.17 -11.14 3.49
CA ILE A 83 -5.17 -11.48 2.47
C ILE A 83 -5.18 -12.99 2.19
N VAL A 84 -3.99 -13.61 2.11
CA VAL A 84 -3.83 -15.05 1.83
C VAL A 84 -4.70 -15.87 2.79
N GLY A 85 -5.39 -16.86 2.23
CA GLY A 85 -6.28 -17.75 2.96
C GLY A 85 -6.55 -19.01 2.13
N GLU A 86 -7.54 -19.80 2.53
CA GLU A 86 -7.73 -21.15 1.97
C GLU A 86 -8.26 -21.17 0.52
N LYS A 87 -8.98 -20.14 0.09
CA LYS A 87 -9.62 -20.10 -1.24
C LYS A 87 -8.70 -19.47 -2.28
N TRP A 88 -8.70 -19.99 -3.51
CA TRP A 88 -7.92 -19.47 -4.64
C TRP A 88 -8.08 -17.95 -4.85
N PHE A 89 -9.31 -17.44 -4.76
CA PHE A 89 -9.63 -16.02 -4.89
C PHE A 89 -9.00 -15.13 -3.80
N ARG A 90 -8.44 -15.71 -2.75
CA ARG A 90 -7.70 -15.02 -1.68
C ARG A 90 -6.19 -15.26 -1.78
N ILE A 91 -5.78 -16.44 -2.22
CA ILE A 91 -4.36 -16.78 -2.43
C ILE A 91 -3.77 -15.88 -3.51
N VAL A 92 -4.37 -15.85 -4.71
CA VAL A 92 -3.82 -15.12 -5.85
C VAL A 92 -3.60 -13.63 -5.58
N PRO A 93 -4.62 -12.84 -5.13
CA PRO A 93 -4.39 -11.43 -4.86
C PRO A 93 -3.41 -11.20 -3.71
N GLY A 94 -3.44 -12.05 -2.67
CA GLY A 94 -2.51 -11.93 -1.54
C GLY A 94 -1.05 -12.18 -1.96
N THR A 95 -0.80 -13.19 -2.79
CA THR A 95 0.54 -13.49 -3.32
C THR A 95 1.04 -12.39 -4.25
N ILE A 96 0.19 -11.85 -5.14
CA ILE A 96 0.57 -10.75 -6.04
C ILE A 96 0.99 -9.52 -5.22
N VAL A 97 0.16 -9.10 -4.25
CA VAL A 97 0.47 -7.95 -3.39
C VAL A 97 1.75 -8.20 -2.58
N GLY A 98 1.95 -9.42 -2.07
CA GLY A 98 3.18 -9.79 -1.37
C GLY A 98 4.43 -9.72 -2.25
N ILE A 99 4.37 -10.21 -3.50
CA ILE A 99 5.48 -10.13 -4.47
C ILE A 99 5.80 -8.68 -4.82
N ILE A 100 4.78 -7.85 -5.04
CA ILE A 100 4.98 -6.40 -5.29
C ILE A 100 5.66 -5.75 -4.09
N GLY A 101 5.29 -6.13 -2.86
CA GLY A 101 5.96 -5.66 -1.66
C GLY A 101 7.44 -6.01 -1.60
N ILE A 102 7.80 -7.25 -1.96
CA ILE A 102 9.22 -7.65 -2.07
C ILE A 102 9.94 -6.82 -3.12
N ALA A 103 9.32 -6.62 -4.30
CA ALA A 103 9.91 -5.79 -5.35
C ALA A 103 10.18 -4.36 -4.86
N TYR A 104 9.23 -3.75 -4.14
CA TYR A 104 9.38 -2.42 -3.56
C TYR A 104 10.48 -2.36 -2.49
N SER A 105 10.61 -3.39 -1.65
CA SER A 105 11.71 -3.48 -0.68
C SER A 105 13.08 -3.62 -1.36
N VAL A 106 13.17 -4.30 -2.50
CA VAL A 106 14.42 -4.42 -3.27
C VAL A 106 14.77 -3.11 -3.98
N LEU A 107 13.75 -2.38 -4.48
CA LEU A 107 13.93 -1.10 -5.17
C LEU A 107 14.60 -0.03 -4.29
N GLU A 108 14.44 -0.08 -2.96
CA GLU A 108 15.15 0.79 -2.02
C GLU A 108 16.68 0.71 -2.18
N TYR A 109 17.21 -0.46 -2.53
CA TYR A 109 18.65 -0.69 -2.67
C TYR A 109 19.17 -0.34 -4.08
N ILE A 110 18.30 0.15 -4.96
CA ILE A 110 18.65 0.55 -6.33
C ILE A 110 18.67 2.10 -6.38
N PRO A 111 19.83 2.74 -6.17
CA PRO A 111 19.95 4.19 -6.07
C PRO A 111 19.66 4.95 -7.37
N SER A 112 19.45 4.26 -8.50
CA SER A 112 19.15 4.87 -9.80
C SER A 112 17.66 5.18 -10.00
N ILE A 113 16.78 4.77 -9.09
CA ILE A 113 15.34 5.00 -9.21
C ILE A 113 14.97 6.08 -8.20
N GLU A 114 14.76 7.29 -8.70
CA GLU A 114 14.27 8.38 -7.86
C GLU A 114 12.86 8.04 -7.34
N PRO A 115 12.60 8.25 -6.04
CA PRO A 115 11.25 8.14 -5.50
C PRO A 115 10.30 9.05 -6.29
N PRO A 116 9.11 8.56 -6.71
CA PRO A 116 8.13 9.38 -7.41
C PRO A 116 7.75 10.61 -6.59
N ALA A 117 7.32 11.70 -7.23
CA ALA A 117 7.03 12.99 -6.59
C ALA A 117 6.09 12.87 -5.36
N ASN A 118 5.17 11.91 -5.37
CA ASN A 118 4.30 11.58 -4.24
C ASN A 118 5.06 11.19 -2.95
N MET A 119 6.32 10.78 -3.04
CA MET A 119 7.24 10.48 -1.93
C MET A 119 8.18 11.64 -1.59
N ARG A 120 8.38 12.61 -2.50
CA ARG A 120 9.31 13.76 -2.32
C ARG A 120 8.63 14.99 -1.72
N ASP A 121 7.37 15.26 -2.04
CA ASP A 121 6.67 16.47 -1.56
C ASP A 121 6.23 16.39 -0.08
N ALA A 122 6.28 15.19 0.53
CA ALA A 122 6.02 15.03 1.96
C ALA A 122 7.12 15.67 2.85
N ASP A 123 8.36 15.74 2.37
CA ASP A 123 9.49 16.40 3.06
C ASP A 123 9.53 17.92 2.82
N ALA A 124 8.95 18.42 1.72
CA ALA A 124 9.02 19.83 1.34
C ALA A 124 8.15 20.75 2.24
N GLY A 125 7.18 20.19 2.97
CA GLY A 125 6.26 20.97 3.80
C GLY A 125 6.76 21.32 5.20
N TRP A 126 7.88 20.75 5.67
CA TRP A 126 8.28 20.85 7.08
C TRP A 126 9.68 21.43 7.32
N GLY A 127 10.44 21.74 6.26
CA GLY A 127 11.72 22.45 6.35
C GLY A 127 11.62 23.98 6.24
N ALA A 128 10.44 24.54 5.96
CA ALA A 128 10.25 25.97 5.66
C ALA A 128 9.57 26.79 6.78
N GLU A 129 9.17 26.15 7.89
CA GLU A 129 8.47 26.82 9.01
C GLU A 129 9.26 26.81 10.33
N GLN A 130 10.53 26.40 10.32
CA GLN A 130 11.43 26.56 11.48
C GLN A 130 12.58 27.51 11.14
N VAL A 131 12.27 28.80 10.96
CA VAL A 131 13.18 29.93 11.20
C VAL A 131 12.44 31.07 11.89
#